data_AF-A0A529NT36-F1
#
_entry.id   AF-A0A529NT36-F1
#
_cell.length_a   1.000
_cell.length_b   1.000
_cell.length_c   1.000
_cell.angle_alpha   90.00
_cell.angle_beta   90.00
_cell.angle_gamma   90.00
#
_symmetry.space_group_name_H-M   'P 1'
#
loop_
_entity.id
_entity.type
_entity.pdbx_description
1 polymer ?
#
loop_
_entity_poly.entity_id
_entity_poly.type
_entity_poly.pdbx_seq_one_letter_code
_entity_poly.pdbx_strand_id
1 'polypeptide(L)'
;MNPFISLRRHLTPAQVIIYFSIACFFSPPVLGSAVSFVFHGGALWSVLLLAAKRRRFNVDRPMLAMTIAIYAYCAAMVLASIVNGTLRADVAYFLPLVTLLFFPISYSTWSIIDKASLARIAVLASAAACSGALVLAIVQYYWIGMLRAEGGAGNPIVFATVTCLAVMMCLSGALSG
;
A
#
# COMPACT_ATOMS: atom_id res chain seq x y z
N MET A 1 -13.39 35.69 11.39
CA MET A 1 -14.01 34.48 10.78
C MET A 1 -12.88 33.52 10.40
N ASN A 2 -12.75 32.38 11.07
CA ASN A 2 -11.59 31.50 10.92
C ASN A 2 -11.66 30.68 9.61
N PRO A 3 -10.67 30.78 8.70
CA PRO A 3 -10.66 30.04 7.43
C PRO A 3 -10.54 28.52 7.62
N PHE A 4 -10.17 28.06 8.81
CA PHE A 4 -10.04 26.64 9.16
C PHE A 4 -11.37 25.88 9.26
N ILE A 5 -12.52 26.57 9.34
CA ILE A 5 -13.83 25.91 9.40
C ILE A 5 -14.31 25.54 7.98
N SER A 6 -13.87 26.25 6.94
CA SER A 6 -14.23 25.97 5.54
C SER A 6 -13.51 24.75 4.96
N LEU A 7 -12.39 24.32 5.54
CA LEU A 7 -11.67 23.11 5.13
C LEU A 7 -12.34 21.81 5.63
N ARG A 8 -13.45 21.93 6.38
CA ARG A 8 -14.28 20.81 6.83
C ARG A 8 -15.36 20.47 5.79
N ARG A 9 -15.02 20.53 4.50
CA ARG A 9 -15.82 19.89 3.47
C ARG A 9 -15.81 18.41 3.82
N HIS A 10 -16.95 17.89 4.29
CA HIS A 10 -17.09 16.49 4.66
C HIS A 10 -16.66 15.61 3.48
N LEU A 11 -15.43 15.11 3.50
CA LEU A 11 -14.99 14.06 2.59
C LEU A 11 -16.00 12.93 2.75
N THR A 12 -16.69 12.61 1.67
CA THR A 12 -17.63 11.50 1.70
C THR A 12 -16.84 10.20 1.91
N PRO A 13 -17.42 9.17 2.53
CA PRO A 13 -16.72 7.90 2.74
C PRO A 13 -16.10 7.33 1.45
N ALA A 14 -16.75 7.55 0.31
CA ALA A 14 -16.26 7.16 -1.02
C ALA A 14 -14.99 7.93 -1.42
N GLN A 15 -14.94 9.25 -1.21
CA GLN A 15 -13.76 10.06 -1.51
C GLN A 15 -12.56 9.65 -0.66
N VAL A 16 -12.76 9.34 0.63
CA VAL A 16 -11.69 8.85 1.51
C VAL A 16 -11.09 7.54 0.98
N ILE A 17 -11.92 6.62 0.50
CA ILE A 17 -11.48 5.34 -0.07
C ILE A 17 -10.69 5.58 -1.37
N ILE A 18 -11.18 6.45 -2.25
CA ILE A 18 -10.50 6.79 -3.51
C ILE A 18 -9.10 7.37 -3.23
N TYR A 19 -8.99 8.36 -2.34
CA TYR A 19 -7.70 8.95 -1.99
C TYR A 19 -6.76 7.94 -1.31
N PHE A 20 -7.30 7.09 -0.44
CA PHE A 20 -6.53 6.01 0.19
C PHE A 20 -6.01 5.02 -0.86
N SER A 21 -6.84 4.57 -1.80
CA SER A 21 -6.43 3.69 -2.89
C SER A 21 -5.40 4.34 -3.81
N ILE A 22 -5.59 5.59 -4.22
CA ILE A 22 -4.60 6.34 -5.00
C ILE A 22 -3.28 6.38 -4.25
N ALA A 23 -3.30 6.78 -2.97
CA ALA A 23 -2.10 6.84 -2.16
C ALA A 23 -1.42 5.47 -2.08
N CYS A 24 -2.14 4.37 -1.82
CA CYS A 24 -1.55 3.03 -1.74
C CYS A 24 -0.89 2.54 -3.03
N PHE A 25 -1.46 2.83 -4.20
CA PHE A 25 -0.91 2.35 -5.48
C PHE A 25 0.11 3.31 -6.11
N PHE A 26 0.04 4.61 -5.78
CA PHE A 26 0.96 5.63 -6.29
C PHE A 26 2.23 5.76 -5.44
N SER A 27 2.09 5.73 -4.12
CA SER A 27 3.20 6.06 -3.21
C SER A 27 4.36 5.06 -3.14
N PRO A 28 4.26 3.75 -3.42
CA PRO A 28 5.39 2.84 -3.26
C PRO A 28 6.66 3.20 -4.05
N PRO A 29 6.60 3.47 -5.37
CA PRO A 29 7.79 3.89 -6.11
C PRO A 29 8.19 5.35 -5.86
N VAL A 30 7.24 6.22 -5.49
CA VAL A 30 7.47 7.68 -5.42
C VAL A 30 7.89 8.15 -4.03
N LEU A 31 7.25 7.62 -2.99
CA LEU A 31 7.39 8.09 -1.60
C LEU A 31 7.92 7.01 -0.63
N GLY A 32 8.14 5.77 -1.11
CA GLY A 32 8.75 4.70 -0.33
C GLY A 32 8.05 4.42 1.00
N SER A 33 8.74 4.64 2.12
CA SER A 33 8.24 4.38 3.48
C SER A 33 6.99 5.17 3.88
N ALA A 34 6.64 6.23 3.15
CA ALA A 34 5.37 6.94 3.37
C ALA A 34 4.13 6.06 3.07
N VAL A 35 4.26 5.05 2.20
CA VAL A 35 3.24 4.00 2.01
C VAL A 35 2.87 3.38 3.33
N SER A 36 3.86 3.06 4.17
CA SER A 36 3.62 2.41 5.45
C SER A 36 2.78 3.32 6.34
N PHE A 37 3.04 4.62 6.38
CA PHE A 37 2.20 5.57 7.14
C PHE A 37 0.77 5.65 6.59
N VAL A 38 0.60 5.70 5.27
CA VAL A 38 -0.73 5.69 4.64
C VAL A 38 -1.45 4.39 4.97
N PHE A 39 -0.80 3.24 4.85
CA PHE A 39 -1.37 1.92 5.09
C PHE A 39 -1.75 1.74 6.57
N HIS A 40 -0.88 2.12 7.52
CA HIS A 40 -1.19 2.08 8.95
C HIS A 40 -2.29 3.07 9.32
N GLY A 41 -2.27 4.28 8.77
CA GLY A 41 -3.31 5.29 8.99
C GLY A 41 -4.67 4.85 8.45
N GLY A 42 -4.70 4.29 7.24
CA GLY A 42 -5.91 3.73 6.64
C GLY A 42 -6.42 2.49 7.37
N ALA A 43 -5.52 1.63 7.84
CA ALA A 43 -5.87 0.49 8.68
C ALA A 43 -6.47 0.93 10.02
N LEU A 44 -5.81 1.82 10.75
CA LEU A 44 -6.29 2.38 12.02
C LEU A 44 -7.65 3.07 11.84
N TRP A 45 -7.82 3.87 10.80
CA TRP A 45 -9.08 4.52 10.49
C TRP A 45 -10.19 3.50 10.19
N SER A 46 -9.86 2.44 9.47
CA SER A 46 -10.79 1.35 9.16
C SER A 46 -11.17 0.55 10.41
N VAL A 47 -10.23 0.28 11.32
CA VAL A 47 -10.49 -0.32 12.64
C VAL A 47 -11.44 0.57 13.44
N LEU A 48 -11.18 1.88 13.52
CA LEU A 48 -12.05 2.81 14.26
C LEU A 48 -13.48 2.83 13.70
N LEU A 49 -13.64 2.77 12.38
CA LEU A 49 -14.95 2.76 11.74
C LEU A 49 -15.69 1.43 11.92
N LEU A 50 -14.97 0.30 11.98
CA LEU A 50 -15.52 -1.01 12.34
C LEU A 50 -15.91 -1.05 13.83
N ALA A 51 -15.05 -0.57 14.72
CA ALA A 51 -15.30 -0.50 16.16
C ALA A 51 -16.49 0.41 16.49
N ALA A 52 -16.64 1.53 15.77
CA ALA A 52 -17.78 2.43 15.88
C ALA A 52 -19.09 1.87 15.27
N LYS A 53 -19.09 0.61 14.77
CA LYS A 53 -20.18 -0.04 14.01
C LYS A 53 -20.67 0.77 12.80
N ARG A 54 -19.87 1.73 12.34
CA ARG A 54 -20.17 2.56 11.16
C ARG A 54 -19.81 1.85 9.85
N ARG A 55 -19.14 0.69 9.92
CA ARG A 55 -18.79 -0.16 8.78
C ARG A 55 -18.98 -1.64 9.14
N ARG A 56 -19.26 -2.48 8.13
CA ARG A 56 -19.32 -3.94 8.26
C ARG A 56 -18.10 -4.56 7.59
N PHE A 57 -17.55 -5.61 8.20
CA PHE A 57 -16.44 -6.35 7.65
C PHE A 57 -16.95 -7.24 6.51
N ASN A 58 -16.55 -6.96 5.27
CA ASN A 58 -16.97 -7.73 4.12
C ASN A 58 -15.86 -8.72 3.73
N VAL A 59 -16.04 -9.99 4.10
CA VAL A 59 -15.12 -11.09 3.84
C VAL A 59 -15.59 -11.83 2.58
N ASP A 60 -14.99 -11.53 1.43
CA ASP A 60 -15.18 -12.35 0.23
C ASP A 60 -14.12 -13.45 0.13
N ARG A 61 -14.41 -14.52 -0.66
CA ARG A 61 -13.48 -15.65 -0.82
C ARG A 61 -12.07 -15.24 -1.29
N PRO A 62 -11.91 -14.27 -2.23
CA PRO A 62 -10.59 -13.76 -2.60
C PRO A 62 -9.85 -13.11 -1.42
N MET A 63 -10.54 -12.29 -0.62
CA MET A 63 -9.94 -11.69 0.59
C MET A 63 -9.47 -12.76 1.56
N LEU A 64 -10.27 -13.80 1.80
CA LEU A 64 -9.92 -14.89 2.71
C LEU A 64 -8.67 -15.63 2.23
N ALA A 65 -8.62 -16.00 0.95
CA ALA A 65 -7.47 -16.69 0.36
C ALA A 65 -6.18 -15.85 0.47
N MET A 66 -6.26 -14.55 0.14
CA MET A 66 -5.11 -13.64 0.22
C MET A 66 -4.67 -13.44 1.68
N THR A 67 -5.62 -13.31 2.61
CA THR A 67 -5.33 -13.16 4.05
C THR A 67 -4.61 -14.40 4.58
N ILE A 68 -5.09 -15.60 4.22
CA ILE A 68 -4.45 -16.87 4.61
C ILE A 68 -3.02 -16.93 4.07
N ALA A 69 -2.79 -16.60 2.79
CA ALA A 69 -1.47 -16.61 2.19
C ALA A 69 -0.51 -15.63 2.90
N ILE A 70 -0.98 -14.41 3.19
CA ILE A 70 -0.20 -13.40 3.91
C ILE A 70 0.13 -13.88 5.33
N TYR A 71 -0.83 -14.46 6.04
CA TYR A 71 -0.62 -14.94 7.41
C TYR A 71 0.31 -16.14 7.45
N ALA A 72 0.20 -17.05 6.47
CA ALA A 72 1.13 -18.17 6.31
C ALA A 72 2.55 -17.67 6.06
N TYR A 73 2.73 -16.65 5.21
CA TYR A 73 4.03 -16.01 4.99
C TYR A 73 4.60 -15.38 6.28
N CYS A 74 3.79 -14.61 7.01
CA CYS A 74 4.22 -14.03 8.29
C CYS A 74 4.61 -15.13 9.30
N ALA A 75 3.82 -16.20 9.40
CA ALA A 75 4.10 -17.33 10.29
C ALA A 75 5.38 -18.07 9.90
N ALA A 76 5.63 -18.27 8.60
CA ALA A 76 6.84 -18.90 8.10
C ALA A 76 8.09 -18.07 8.44
N MET A 77 8.02 -16.74 8.32
CA MET A 77 9.12 -15.85 8.68
C MET A 77 9.46 -15.90 10.17
N VAL A 78 8.43 -15.88 11.04
CA VAL A 78 8.63 -16.01 12.49
C VAL A 78 9.20 -17.39 12.83
N LEU A 79 8.65 -18.46 12.25
CA LEU A 79 9.12 -19.82 12.48
C LEU A 79 10.58 -19.99 12.04
N ALA A 80 10.97 -19.46 10.89
CA ALA A 80 12.35 -19.49 10.40
C ALA A 80 13.31 -18.83 11.39
N SER A 81 12.94 -17.66 11.94
CA SER A 81 13.76 -16.96 12.92
C SER A 81 13.86 -17.68 14.27
N ILE A 82 12.78 -18.35 14.71
CA ILE A 82 12.79 -19.21 15.91
C ILE A 82 13.77 -20.37 15.70
N VAL A 83 13.65 -21.08 14.57
CA VAL A 83 14.50 -22.23 14.24
C VAL A 83 15.97 -21.82 14.12
N ASN A 84 16.25 -20.62 13.63
CA ASN A 84 17.60 -20.07 13.54
C ASN A 84 18.13 -19.45 14.85
N GLY A 85 17.30 -19.34 15.89
CA GLY A 85 17.67 -18.72 17.16
C GLY A 85 17.93 -17.20 17.06
N THR A 86 17.55 -16.56 15.94
CA THR A 86 17.83 -15.15 15.64
C THR A 86 16.68 -14.21 16.04
N LEU A 87 15.68 -14.71 16.76
CA LEU A 87 14.43 -13.99 17.06
C LEU A 87 14.64 -12.57 17.58
N ARG A 88 15.61 -12.35 18.47
CA ARG A 88 15.90 -11.04 19.06
C ARG A 88 16.55 -10.07 18.07
N ALA A 89 17.36 -10.58 17.13
CA ALA A 89 17.98 -9.80 16.07
C ALA A 89 16.97 -9.45 14.97
N ASP A 90 15.99 -10.33 14.73
CA ASP A 90 15.03 -10.18 13.62
C ASP A 90 13.80 -9.33 13.96
N VAL A 91 13.61 -8.94 15.24
CA VAL A 91 12.47 -8.12 15.67
C VAL A 91 12.27 -6.88 14.80
N ALA A 92 13.35 -6.19 14.42
CA ALA A 92 13.26 -5.01 13.57
C ALA A 92 12.75 -5.35 12.15
N TYR A 93 13.08 -6.53 11.62
CA TYR A 93 12.60 -7.03 10.33
C TYR A 93 11.17 -7.56 10.39
N PHE A 94 10.62 -7.80 11.58
CA PHE A 94 9.21 -8.14 11.75
C PHE A 94 8.29 -6.93 11.82
N LEU A 95 8.83 -5.73 12.09
CA LEU A 95 8.03 -4.50 12.13
C LEU A 95 7.21 -4.28 10.83
N PRO A 96 7.76 -4.49 9.63
CA PRO A 96 7.00 -4.43 8.38
C PRO A 96 5.93 -5.53 8.22
N LEU A 97 6.08 -6.70 8.86
CA LEU A 97 5.07 -7.77 8.82
C LEU A 97 3.79 -7.35 9.54
N VAL A 98 3.88 -6.45 10.52
CA VAL A 98 2.70 -5.88 11.19
C VAL A 98 1.79 -5.18 10.18
N THR A 99 2.37 -4.52 9.16
CA THR A 99 1.61 -3.86 8.09
C THR A 99 0.79 -4.87 7.27
N LEU A 100 1.35 -6.07 7.04
CA LEU A 100 0.69 -7.15 6.34
C LEU A 100 -0.48 -7.75 7.16
N LEU A 101 -0.38 -7.76 8.49
CA LEU A 101 -1.48 -8.21 9.36
C LEU A 101 -2.71 -7.30 9.27
N PHE A 102 -2.55 -6.04 8.87
CA PHE A 102 -3.64 -5.11 8.63
C PHE A 102 -4.28 -5.23 7.24
N PHE A 103 -3.77 -6.13 6.39
CA PHE A 103 -4.31 -6.38 5.05
C PHE A 103 -5.83 -6.61 5.01
N PRO A 104 -6.44 -7.52 5.80
CA PRO A 104 -7.88 -7.79 5.69
C PRO A 104 -8.73 -6.59 6.05
N ILE A 105 -8.23 -5.70 6.92
CA ILE A 105 -8.91 -4.47 7.31
C ILE A 105 -8.83 -3.44 6.17
N SER A 106 -7.66 -3.25 5.59
CA SER A 106 -7.46 -2.35 4.45
C SER A 106 -8.25 -2.83 3.21
N TYR A 107 -8.25 -4.13 2.97
CA TYR A 107 -9.03 -4.76 1.89
C TYR A 107 -10.54 -4.65 2.12
N SER A 108 -11.03 -4.81 3.35
CA SER A 108 -12.46 -4.63 3.66
C SER A 108 -12.96 -3.22 3.32
N THR A 109 -12.06 -2.22 3.34
CA THR A 109 -12.37 -0.85 2.92
C THR A 109 -12.38 -0.71 1.40
N TRP A 110 -11.54 -1.46 0.69
CA TRP A 110 -11.54 -1.53 -0.77
C TRP A 110 -12.72 -2.31 -1.34
N SER A 111 -13.30 -3.28 -0.62
CA SER A 111 -14.45 -4.04 -1.11
C SER A 111 -15.77 -3.27 -1.08
N ILE A 112 -15.78 -2.04 -0.55
CA ILE A 112 -16.96 -1.15 -0.49
C ILE A 112 -17.13 -0.35 -1.78
N ILE A 113 -16.05 -0.05 -2.50
CA ILE A 113 -16.15 0.60 -3.81
C ILE A 113 -16.43 -0.47 -4.87
N ASP A 114 -17.10 -0.06 -5.95
CA ASP A 114 -17.28 -0.91 -7.12
C ASP A 114 -15.94 -1.47 -7.61
N LYS A 115 -15.87 -2.79 -7.86
CA LYS A 115 -14.62 -3.49 -8.17
C LYS A 115 -14.00 -2.99 -9.47
N ALA A 116 -14.82 -2.63 -10.46
CA ALA A 116 -14.34 -2.05 -11.71
C ALA A 116 -13.74 -0.66 -11.50
N SER A 117 -14.40 0.17 -10.67
CA SER A 117 -13.89 1.48 -10.26
C SER A 117 -12.56 1.37 -9.49
N LEU A 118 -12.45 0.42 -8.56
CA LEU A 118 -11.19 0.15 -7.84
C LEU A 118 -10.08 -0.28 -8.79
N ALA A 119 -10.37 -1.22 -9.69
CA ALA A 119 -9.39 -1.72 -10.66
C ALA A 119 -8.89 -0.57 -11.55
N ARG A 120 -9.80 0.28 -12.05
CA ARG A 120 -9.44 1.46 -12.83
C ARG A 120 -8.56 2.44 -12.04
N ILE A 121 -8.90 2.73 -10.78
CA ILE A 121 -8.09 3.59 -9.91
C ILE A 121 -6.71 2.98 -9.69
N ALA A 122 -6.62 1.69 -9.41
CA ALA A 122 -5.36 1.01 -9.18
C ALA A 122 -4.46 1.05 -10.42
N VAL A 123 -5.01 0.78 -11.61
CA VAL A 123 -4.28 0.86 -12.89
C VAL A 123 -3.79 2.29 -13.16
N LEU A 124 -4.66 3.30 -13.03
CA LEU A 124 -4.28 4.70 -13.26
C LEU A 124 -3.24 5.19 -12.24
N ALA A 125 -3.42 4.83 -10.97
CA ALA A 125 -2.48 5.18 -9.90
C ALA A 125 -1.13 4.49 -10.13
N SER A 126 -1.10 3.22 -10.54
CA SER A 126 0.12 2.50 -10.90
C SER A 126 0.82 3.09 -12.13
N ALA A 127 0.08 3.55 -13.14
CA ALA A 127 0.66 4.23 -14.31
C ALA A 127 1.31 5.56 -13.92
N ALA A 128 0.64 6.33 -13.05
CA ALA A 128 1.22 7.54 -12.45
C ALA A 128 2.45 7.20 -11.59
N ALA A 129 2.42 6.09 -10.85
CA ALA A 129 3.52 5.61 -10.03
C ALA A 129 4.76 5.27 -10.90
N CYS A 130 4.55 4.60 -12.03
CA CYS A 130 5.62 4.30 -13.00
C CYS A 130 6.23 5.58 -13.58
N SER A 131 5.37 6.55 -13.94
CA SER A 131 5.82 7.85 -14.44
C SER A 131 6.63 8.60 -13.39
N GLY A 132 6.18 8.60 -12.13
CA GLY A 132 6.91 9.17 -11.00
C GLY A 132 8.25 8.47 -10.73
N ALA A 133 8.28 7.13 -10.79
CA ALA A 133 9.51 6.35 -10.70
C ALA A 133 10.51 6.75 -11.79
N LEU A 134 10.06 6.92 -13.03
CA LEU A 134 10.92 7.33 -14.13
C LEU A 134 11.54 8.71 -13.87
N VAL A 135 10.72 9.68 -13.48
CA VAL A 135 11.20 11.04 -13.15
C VAL A 135 12.22 10.98 -12.00
N LEU A 136 11.94 10.24 -10.93
CA LEU A 136 12.86 10.09 -9.81
C LEU A 136 14.17 9.42 -10.23
N ALA A 137 14.11 8.38 -11.06
CA ALA A 137 15.31 7.71 -11.56
C ALA A 137 16.17 8.66 -12.41
N ILE A 138 15.56 9.46 -13.29
CA ILE A 138 16.27 10.46 -14.10
C ILE A 138 16.92 11.51 -13.19
N VAL A 139 16.20 12.05 -12.22
CA VAL A 139 16.72 13.04 -11.28
C VAL A 139 17.86 12.47 -10.44
N GLN A 140 17.69 11.27 -9.87
CA GLN A 140 18.71 10.62 -9.04
C GLN A 140 19.98 10.30 -9.84
N TYR A 141 19.83 9.86 -11.09
CA TYR A 141 20.95 9.51 -11.95
C TYR A 141 21.69 10.75 -12.48
N TYR A 142 20.97 11.72 -13.06
CA TYR A 142 21.59 12.86 -13.76
C TYR A 142 21.88 14.07 -12.88
N TRP A 143 21.06 14.35 -11.86
CA TRP A 143 21.24 15.52 -10.99
C TRP A 143 21.89 15.22 -9.65
N ILE A 144 21.62 14.05 -9.07
CA ILE A 144 22.18 13.68 -7.76
C ILE A 144 23.45 12.83 -7.92
N GLY A 145 23.71 12.29 -9.12
CA GLY A 145 24.89 11.50 -9.43
C GLY A 145 24.88 10.10 -8.81
N MET A 146 23.71 9.57 -8.45
CA MET A 146 23.59 8.21 -7.94
C MET A 146 23.72 7.21 -9.09
N LEU A 147 24.63 6.25 -8.96
CA LEU A 147 24.81 5.16 -9.92
C LEU A 147 23.61 4.21 -10.01
N ARG A 148 22.79 4.14 -8.95
CA ARG A 148 21.58 3.31 -8.87
C ARG A 148 20.45 4.15 -8.28
N ALA A 149 19.33 4.20 -8.98
CA ALA A 149 18.14 4.86 -8.48
C ALA A 149 17.57 4.08 -7.28
N GLU A 150 17.34 4.79 -6.18
CA GLU A 150 16.76 4.26 -4.94
C GLU A 150 15.30 4.68 -4.76
N GLY A 151 14.80 5.57 -5.63
CA GLY A 151 13.48 6.18 -5.54
C GLY A 151 13.24 6.83 -4.18
N GLY A 152 11.97 6.91 -3.79
CA GLY A 152 11.57 7.36 -2.46
C GLY A 152 11.82 6.32 -1.35
N ALA A 153 12.24 5.10 -1.71
CA ALA A 153 12.44 4.00 -0.77
C ALA A 153 13.82 4.00 -0.10
N GLY A 154 14.81 4.71 -0.66
CA GLY A 154 16.19 4.71 -0.15
C GLY A 154 16.86 3.34 -0.26
N ASN A 155 16.34 2.46 -1.13
CA ASN A 155 16.92 1.15 -1.41
C ASN A 155 16.65 0.77 -2.89
N PRO A 156 17.69 0.49 -3.70
CA PRO A 156 17.53 0.18 -5.12
C PRO A 156 16.70 -1.07 -5.40
N ILE A 157 16.85 -2.12 -4.57
CA ILE A 157 16.11 -3.38 -4.74
C ILE A 157 14.63 -3.12 -4.50
N VAL A 158 14.31 -2.45 -3.39
CA VAL A 158 12.92 -2.12 -3.05
C VAL A 158 12.30 -1.26 -4.15
N PHE A 159 13.01 -0.25 -4.64
CA PHE A 159 12.57 0.62 -5.73
C PHE A 159 12.27 -0.16 -7.02
N ALA A 160 13.16 -1.08 -7.42
CA ALA A 160 12.94 -1.94 -8.58
C ALA A 160 11.72 -2.85 -8.40
N THR A 161 11.57 -3.47 -7.21
CA THR A 161 10.45 -4.37 -6.92
C THR A 161 9.11 -3.63 -6.99
N VAL A 162 8.97 -2.48 -6.32
CA VAL A 162 7.70 -1.74 -6.31
C VAL A 162 7.36 -1.13 -7.68
N THR A 163 8.37 -0.73 -8.45
CA THR A 163 8.17 -0.25 -9.83
C THR A 163 7.72 -1.39 -10.74
N CYS A 164 8.33 -2.57 -10.63
CA CYS A 164 7.91 -3.76 -11.37
C CYS A 164 6.47 -4.15 -11.04
N LEU A 165 6.08 -4.14 -9.75
CA LEU A 165 4.70 -4.40 -9.34
C LEU A 165 3.72 -3.38 -9.94
N ALA A 166 4.08 -2.10 -10.00
CA ALA A 166 3.25 -1.08 -10.65
C ALA A 166 3.11 -1.33 -12.16
N VAL A 167 4.18 -1.74 -12.85
CA VAL A 167 4.13 -2.13 -14.27
C VAL A 167 3.22 -3.35 -14.47
N MET A 168 3.35 -4.38 -13.63
CA MET A 168 2.50 -5.58 -13.69
C MET A 168 1.02 -5.24 -13.46
N MET A 169 0.73 -4.28 -12.58
CA MET A 169 -0.64 -3.80 -12.38
C MET A 169 -1.20 -3.10 -13.63
N CYS A 170 -0.37 -2.27 -14.29
CA CYS A 170 -0.75 -1.63 -15.55
C CYS A 170 -0.98 -2.66 -16.66
N LEU A 171 -0.09 -3.65 -16.78
CA LEU A 171 -0.19 -4.73 -17.76
C LEU A 171 -1.44 -5.57 -17.52
N SER A 172 -1.71 -5.95 -16.28
CA SER A 172 -2.94 -6.65 -15.88
C SER A 172 -4.19 -5.86 -16.29
N GLY A 173 -4.19 -4.54 -16.05
CA GLY A 173 -5.27 -3.65 -16.50
C GLY A 173 -5.44 -3.61 -18.02
N ALA A 174 -4.35 -3.58 -18.78
CA ALA A 174 -4.39 -3.58 -20.25
C ALA A 174 -4.87 -4.92 -20.84
N LEU A 175 -4.52 -6.04 -20.20
CA LEU A 175 -4.90 -7.38 -20.63
C LEU A 175 -6.31 -7.79 -20.21
N SER A 176 -6.87 -7.15 -19.18
CA SER A 176 -8.23 -7.42 -18.67
C SER A 176 -9.33 -6.63 -19.41
N GLY A 177 -8.99 -6.02 -20.55
CA GLY A 177 -9.87 -5.16 -21.35
C GLY A 177 -11.13 -5.85 -21.86
#